data_AF-A0A831W5P9-F1
#
_entry.id   AF-A0A831W5P9-F1
#
_cell.length_a   1.000
_cell.length_b   1.000
_cell.length_c   1.000
_cell.angle_alpha   90.00
_cell.angle_beta   90.00
_cell.angle_gamma   90.00
#
_symmetry.space_group_name_H-M   'P 1'
#
loop_
_entity.id
_entity.type
_entity.pdbx_description
1 polymer ?
#
loop_
_entity_poly.entity_id
_entity_poly.type
_entity_poly.pdbx_seq_one_letter_code
_entity_poly.pdbx_strand_id
1 'polypeptide(L)'
;MAHRKDGPVLARGALEIARLEYPDLDPDAYLWRLDDYAERVRAAGGAGLTDQVLALNRILFREEGYAGNLEEYYDPRNSFLNEVMDRRLGLPITLSIVYLEVGRRVGLPVEGVSFPGHFLVKLPVQGGALVLDPFDAGRSLDEEDLQEQLTQVYGD
;
A
#
# COMPACT_ATOMS: atom_id res chain seq x y z
N MET A 1 -14.60 -20.65 6.50
CA MET A 1 -13.96 -19.97 7.65
C MET A 1 -14.25 -18.48 7.52
N ALA A 2 -14.92 -17.90 8.51
CA ALA A 2 -15.42 -16.53 8.46
C ALA A 2 -14.26 -15.53 8.36
N HIS A 3 -14.23 -14.74 7.29
CA HIS A 3 -13.40 -13.55 7.16
C HIS A 3 -13.86 -12.57 8.24
N ARG A 4 -13.05 -12.41 9.29
CA ARG A 4 -13.37 -11.48 10.37
C ARG A 4 -13.21 -10.07 9.82
N LYS A 5 -14.32 -9.32 9.80
CA LYS A 5 -14.39 -7.89 9.47
C LYS A 5 -13.78 -7.06 10.61
N ASP A 6 -12.48 -7.20 10.84
CA ASP A 6 -11.78 -6.28 11.72
C ASP A 6 -11.39 -5.05 10.89
N GLY A 7 -11.70 -3.85 11.37
CA GLY A 7 -11.19 -2.59 10.81
C GLY A 7 -9.65 -2.52 10.87
N PRO A 8 -9.04 -1.36 10.60
CA PRO A 8 -7.62 -1.21 10.22
C PRO A 8 -6.61 -1.52 11.35
N VAL A 9 -6.44 -2.80 11.69
CA VAL A 9 -5.47 -3.26 12.71
C VAL A 9 -4.02 -3.12 12.19
N LEU A 10 -3.80 -3.19 10.87
CA LEU A 10 -2.46 -3.23 10.31
C LEU A 10 -1.76 -1.86 10.39
N ALA A 11 -2.41 -0.75 9.98
CA ALA A 11 -1.85 0.59 10.19
C ALA A 11 -1.58 0.87 11.67
N ARG A 12 -2.55 0.55 12.54
CA ARG A 12 -2.40 0.74 13.98
C ARG A 12 -1.20 -0.04 14.51
N GLY A 13 -1.07 -1.31 14.17
CA GLY A 13 0.06 -2.14 14.59
C GLY A 13 1.40 -1.60 14.10
N ALA A 14 1.48 -1.15 12.85
CA ALA A 14 2.69 -0.53 12.30
C ALA A 14 3.07 0.78 13.01
N LEU A 15 2.09 1.61 13.37
CA LEU A 15 2.32 2.84 14.14
C LEU A 15 2.74 2.55 15.59
N GLU A 16 2.17 1.53 16.24
CA GLU A 16 2.61 1.12 17.59
C GLU A 16 4.04 0.56 17.57
N ILE A 17 4.47 -0.12 16.50
CA ILE A 17 5.88 -0.49 16.31
C ILE A 17 6.75 0.76 16.17
N ALA A 18 6.29 1.75 15.39
CA ALA A 18 7.03 3.00 15.22
C ALA A 18 7.22 3.78 16.53
N ARG A 19 6.30 3.66 17.50
CA ARG A 19 6.44 4.30 18.82
C ARG A 19 7.63 3.81 19.64
N LEU A 20 8.21 2.67 19.30
CA LEU A 20 9.46 2.22 19.91
C LEU A 20 10.62 3.17 19.60
N GLU A 21 10.61 3.79 18.42
CA GLU A 21 11.60 4.79 17.98
C GLU A 21 11.10 6.23 18.19
N TYR A 22 9.79 6.46 18.05
CA TYR A 22 9.14 7.77 18.18
C TYR A 22 8.11 7.76 19.33
N PRO A 23 8.52 7.86 20.61
CA PRO A 23 7.62 7.68 21.76
C PRO A 23 6.43 8.65 21.81
N ASP A 24 6.64 9.87 21.31
CA ASP A 24 5.64 10.96 21.28
C ASP A 24 4.71 10.91 20.06
N LEU A 25 4.89 9.92 19.17
CA LEU A 25 4.02 9.69 18.01
C LEU A 25 2.58 9.46 18.50
N ASP A 26 1.64 10.22 17.92
CA ASP A 26 0.19 10.01 18.04
C ASP A 26 -0.31 9.15 16.86
N PRO A 27 -0.60 7.84 17.07
CA PRO A 27 -1.08 6.98 15.99
C PRO A 27 -2.43 7.42 15.41
N ASP A 28 -3.29 8.02 16.22
CA ASP A 28 -4.65 8.31 15.81
C ASP A 28 -4.65 9.40 14.73
N ALA A 29 -3.73 10.37 14.80
CA ALA A 29 -3.54 11.39 13.75
C ALA A 29 -3.26 10.78 12.36
N TYR A 30 -2.50 9.69 12.29
CA TYR A 30 -2.18 9.00 11.03
C TYR A 30 -3.35 8.13 10.56
N LEU A 31 -4.08 7.50 11.49
CA LEU A 31 -5.30 6.76 11.15
C LEU A 31 -6.37 7.68 10.55
N TRP A 32 -6.55 8.89 11.12
CA TRP A 32 -7.42 9.92 10.55
C TRP A 32 -6.98 10.35 9.14
N ARG A 33 -5.67 10.45 8.88
CA ARG A 33 -5.16 10.77 7.53
C ARG A 33 -5.51 9.66 6.52
N LEU A 34 -5.43 8.40 6.93
CA LEU A 34 -5.86 7.27 6.07
C LEU A 34 -7.38 7.27 5.82
N ASP A 35 -8.17 7.69 6.81
CA ASP A 35 -9.62 7.88 6.65
C ASP A 35 -9.93 9.02 5.66
N ASP A 36 -9.22 10.14 5.72
CA ASP A 36 -9.33 11.25 4.76
C ASP A 36 -9.05 10.78 3.31
N TYR A 37 -7.95 10.04 3.11
CA TYR A 37 -7.64 9.47 1.80
C TYR A 37 -8.76 8.55 1.32
N ALA A 38 -9.33 7.72 2.19
CA ALA A 38 -10.42 6.84 1.83
C ALA A 38 -11.69 7.60 1.44
N GLU A 39 -12.03 8.70 2.13
CA GLU A 39 -13.15 9.56 1.73
C GLU A 39 -12.93 10.20 0.37
N ARG A 40 -11.71 10.68 0.09
CA ARG A 40 -11.36 11.23 -1.22
C ARG A 40 -11.46 10.17 -2.31
N VAL A 41 -11.05 8.94 -2.04
CA VAL A 41 -11.17 7.81 -2.98
C VAL A 41 -12.64 7.50 -3.24
N ARG A 42 -13.48 7.43 -2.20
CA ARG A 42 -14.94 7.25 -2.35
C ARG A 42 -15.57 8.34 -3.20
N ALA A 43 -15.23 9.60 -2.94
CA ALA A 43 -15.80 10.75 -3.64
C ALA A 43 -15.41 10.80 -5.12
N ALA A 44 -14.21 10.34 -5.44
CA ALA A 44 -13.63 10.49 -6.76
C ALA A 44 -13.58 9.18 -7.58
N GLY A 45 -13.99 8.06 -6.97
CA GLY A 45 -14.15 6.75 -7.60
C GLY A 45 -15.56 6.55 -8.17
N GLY A 46 -15.66 5.64 -9.14
CA GLY A 46 -16.93 5.21 -9.74
C GLY A 46 -17.54 4.00 -9.04
N ALA A 47 -18.58 3.43 -9.64
CA ALA A 47 -19.27 2.26 -9.09
C ALA A 47 -18.47 0.95 -9.28
N GLY A 48 -17.48 0.93 -10.19
CA GLY A 48 -16.69 -0.25 -10.51
C GLY A 48 -15.42 -0.37 -9.66
N LEU A 49 -14.95 -1.61 -9.49
CA LEU A 49 -13.67 -1.92 -8.84
C LEU A 49 -12.50 -1.19 -9.53
N THR A 50 -12.48 -1.18 -10.86
CA THR A 50 -11.45 -0.49 -11.65
C THR A 50 -11.44 1.01 -11.36
N ASP A 51 -12.61 1.66 -11.29
CA ASP A 51 -12.67 3.10 -11.01
C ASP A 51 -12.15 3.43 -9.60
N GLN A 52 -12.46 2.57 -8.62
CA GLN A 52 -11.96 2.71 -7.25
C GLN A 52 -10.44 2.54 -7.17
N VAL A 53 -9.87 1.56 -7.88
CA VAL A 53 -8.41 1.36 -7.98
C VAL A 53 -7.74 2.56 -8.66
N LEU A 54 -8.32 3.08 -9.75
CA LEU A 54 -7.79 4.26 -10.44
C LEU A 54 -7.84 5.51 -9.55
N ALA A 55 -8.92 5.70 -8.78
CA ALA A 55 -9.03 6.80 -7.83
C ALA A 55 -8.01 6.66 -6.68
N LEU A 56 -7.82 5.44 -6.16
CA LEU A 56 -6.82 5.12 -5.14
C LEU A 56 -5.41 5.45 -5.62
N ASN A 57 -5.03 4.97 -6.80
CA ASN A 57 -3.71 5.22 -7.38
C ASN A 57 -3.50 6.73 -7.63
N ARG A 58 -4.53 7.43 -8.13
CA ARG A 58 -4.45 8.89 -8.33
C ARG A 58 -4.20 9.62 -7.00
N ILE A 59 -4.99 9.32 -5.98
CA ILE A 59 -4.89 10.02 -4.69
C ILE A 59 -3.54 9.74 -4.04
N LEU A 60 -3.14 8.48 -3.89
CA LEU A 60 -1.89 8.16 -3.22
C LEU A 60 -0.66 8.62 -4.00
N PHE A 61 -0.57 8.32 -5.29
CA PHE A 61 0.69 8.49 -6.02
C PHE A 61 0.79 9.80 -6.77
N ARG A 62 -0.33 10.38 -7.23
CA ARG A 62 -0.30 11.65 -7.99
C ARG A 62 -0.62 12.86 -7.13
N GLU A 63 -1.58 12.76 -6.22
CA GLU A 63 -1.98 13.89 -5.38
C GLU A 63 -1.13 13.97 -4.10
N GLU A 64 -1.01 12.87 -3.36
CA GLU A 64 -0.20 12.84 -2.12
C GLU A 64 1.29 12.64 -2.38
N GLY A 65 1.65 12.07 -3.53
CA GLY A 65 3.04 11.92 -3.96
C GLY A 65 3.81 10.78 -3.29
N TYR A 66 3.12 9.72 -2.85
CA TYR A 66 3.80 8.51 -2.36
C TYR A 66 4.69 7.91 -3.46
N ALA A 67 5.93 7.55 -3.10
CA ALA A 67 6.88 6.94 -4.03
C ALA A 67 7.85 6.00 -3.31
N GLY A 68 8.37 5.03 -4.05
CA GLY A 68 9.51 4.22 -3.61
C GLY A 68 10.77 5.06 -3.45
N ASN A 69 11.50 4.88 -2.34
CA ASN A 69 12.76 5.57 -2.13
C ASN A 69 13.92 4.80 -2.80
N LEU A 70 14.15 5.06 -4.09
CA LEU A 70 15.24 4.44 -4.85
C LEU A 70 16.62 5.03 -4.53
N GLU A 71 16.68 6.31 -4.15
CA GLU A 71 17.94 7.01 -3.88
C GLU A 71 18.55 6.59 -2.54
N GLU A 72 17.71 6.47 -1.49
CA GLU A 72 18.13 6.08 -0.15
C GLU A 72 17.32 4.87 0.33
N TYR A 73 17.35 3.77 -0.44
CA TYR A 73 16.55 2.57 -0.18
C TYR A 73 16.70 2.02 1.25
N TYR A 74 17.93 1.99 1.76
CA TYR A 74 18.25 1.45 3.09
C TYR A 74 18.10 2.45 4.25
N ASP A 75 17.55 3.65 3.99
CA ASP A 75 17.21 4.58 5.06
C ASP A 75 16.17 3.93 6.01
N PRO A 76 16.47 3.74 7.30
CA PRO A 76 15.57 3.06 8.23
C PRO A 76 14.21 3.75 8.36
N ARG A 77 14.13 5.06 8.10
CA ARG A 77 12.87 5.82 8.10
C ARG A 77 11.87 5.30 7.06
N ASN A 78 12.33 4.66 5.98
CA ASN A 78 11.45 4.04 4.98
C ASN A 78 10.65 2.84 5.54
N SER A 79 11.01 2.35 6.74
CA SER A 79 10.34 1.22 7.42
C SER A 79 9.31 1.64 8.48
N PHE A 80 9.32 2.90 8.93
CA PHE A 80 8.40 3.38 9.96
C PHE A 80 7.20 4.08 9.32
N LEU A 81 5.98 3.62 9.61
CA LEU A 81 4.79 4.10 8.90
C LEU A 81 4.55 5.62 9.06
N ASN A 82 4.87 6.20 10.23
CA ASN A 82 4.77 7.64 10.43
C ASN A 82 5.71 8.42 9.49
N GLU A 83 6.98 8.02 9.42
CA GLU A 83 7.99 8.63 8.53
C GLU A 83 7.61 8.45 7.06
N VAL A 84 7.12 7.26 6.68
CA VAL A 84 6.64 6.98 5.32
C VAL A 84 5.48 7.90 4.96
N MET A 85 4.51 8.11 5.86
CA MET A 85 3.36 8.97 5.61
C MET A 85 3.69 10.46 5.62
N ASP A 86 4.69 10.90 6.38
CA ASP A 86 5.10 12.30 6.44
C ASP A 86 6.02 12.67 5.26
N ARG A 87 6.96 11.79 4.92
CA ARG A 87 7.89 12.00 3.80
C ARG A 87 7.31 11.59 2.45
N ARG A 88 6.24 10.78 2.45
CA ARG A 88 5.67 10.10 1.27
C ARG A 88 6.69 9.24 0.53
N LEU A 89 7.67 8.69 1.27
CA LEU A 89 8.74 7.85 0.75
C LEU A 89 8.85 6.58 1.58
N GLY A 90 8.88 5.42 0.94
CA GLY A 90 8.89 4.14 1.66
C GLY A 90 9.50 2.99 0.89
N LEU A 91 9.48 1.83 1.56
CA LEU A 91 9.82 0.52 1.01
C LEU A 91 8.60 -0.15 0.38
N PRO A 92 8.78 -1.22 -0.42
CA PRO A 92 7.66 -1.93 -1.04
C PRO A 92 6.60 -2.38 -0.03
N ILE A 93 7.03 -2.93 1.11
CA ILE A 93 6.12 -3.40 2.15
C ILE A 93 5.39 -2.25 2.86
N THR A 94 6.05 -1.12 3.14
CA THR A 94 5.43 -0.01 3.88
C THR A 94 4.50 0.83 3.01
N LEU A 95 4.82 1.03 1.73
CA LEU A 95 3.88 1.61 0.77
C LEU A 95 2.67 0.71 0.53
N SER A 96 2.88 -0.62 0.54
CA SER A 96 1.79 -1.58 0.50
C SER A 96 0.88 -1.50 1.73
N ILE A 97 1.41 -1.18 2.93
CA ILE A 97 0.56 -0.91 4.10
C ILE A 97 -0.38 0.27 3.82
N VAL A 98 0.14 1.41 3.36
CA VAL A 98 -0.71 2.58 3.01
C VAL A 98 -1.78 2.19 1.99
N TYR A 99 -1.39 1.47 0.95
CA TYR A 99 -2.32 1.01 -0.10
C TYR A 99 -3.43 0.10 0.44
N LEU A 100 -3.05 -0.93 1.21
CA LEU A 100 -3.99 -1.88 1.82
C LEU A 100 -4.96 -1.19 2.75
N GLU A 101 -4.47 -0.22 3.52
CA GLU A 101 -5.22 0.48 4.55
C GLU A 101 -6.27 1.42 3.96
N VAL A 102 -5.94 2.16 2.91
CA VAL A 102 -6.91 3.00 2.20
C VAL A 102 -7.85 2.14 1.36
N GLY A 103 -7.33 1.13 0.64
CA GLY A 103 -8.12 0.22 -0.19
C GLY A 103 -9.19 -0.53 0.62
N ARG A 104 -8.84 -1.07 1.79
CA ARG A 104 -9.81 -1.76 2.66
C ARG A 104 -10.87 -0.82 3.22
N ARG A 105 -10.50 0.42 3.58
CA ARG A 105 -11.47 1.43 4.04
C ARG A 105 -12.52 1.74 3.00
N VAL A 106 -12.17 1.72 1.71
CA VAL A 106 -13.13 1.91 0.61
C VAL A 106 -13.82 0.62 0.15
N GLY A 107 -13.59 -0.49 0.85
CA GLY A 107 -14.23 -1.77 0.57
C GLY A 107 -13.58 -2.57 -0.56
N LEU A 108 -12.38 -2.18 -1.03
CA LEU A 108 -11.65 -2.99 -1.99
C LEU A 108 -11.13 -4.28 -1.32
N PRO A 109 -11.26 -5.45 -1.98
CA PRO A 109 -10.73 -6.72 -1.49
C PRO A 109 -9.22 -6.84 -1.74
N VAL A 110 -8.44 -5.87 -1.26
CA VAL A 110 -6.98 -5.83 -1.43
C VAL A 110 -6.25 -6.75 -0.43
N GLU A 111 -5.35 -7.57 -0.96
CA GLU A 111 -4.50 -8.50 -0.21
C GLU A 111 -3.03 -8.22 -0.50
N GLY A 112 -2.17 -8.37 0.51
CA GLY A 112 -0.72 -8.28 0.33
C GLY A 112 -0.13 -9.59 -0.20
N VAL A 113 0.92 -9.48 -1.00
CA VAL A 113 1.67 -10.60 -1.57
C VAL A 113 3.14 -10.42 -1.25
N SER A 114 3.67 -11.32 -0.41
CA SER A 114 5.12 -11.43 -0.24
C SER A 114 5.71 -11.97 -1.53
N PHE A 115 6.51 -11.15 -2.20
CA PHE A 115 7.15 -11.51 -3.46
C PHE A 115 8.68 -11.51 -3.28
N PRO A 116 9.44 -12.37 -3.94
CA PRO A 116 10.90 -12.40 -3.78
C PRO A 116 11.52 -11.03 -4.01
N GLY A 117 12.28 -10.54 -3.02
CA GLY A 117 12.92 -9.23 -3.06
C GLY A 117 11.97 -8.02 -3.00
N HIS A 118 10.64 -8.22 -2.89
CA HIS A 118 9.65 -7.17 -3.06
C HIS A 118 8.36 -7.41 -2.25
N PHE A 119 7.39 -6.50 -2.33
CA PHE A 119 6.06 -6.73 -1.78
C PHE A 119 5.01 -6.08 -2.67
N LEU A 120 4.01 -6.86 -3.07
CA LEU A 120 2.97 -6.46 -4.01
C LEU A 120 1.61 -6.48 -3.31
N VAL A 121 0.61 -5.92 -3.98
CA VAL A 121 -0.79 -6.12 -3.60
C VAL A 121 -1.54 -6.80 -4.74
N LYS A 122 -2.62 -7.50 -4.40
CA LYS A 122 -3.52 -8.09 -5.40
C LYS A 122 -4.98 -7.86 -5.03
N LEU A 123 -5.83 -7.85 -6.07
CA LEU A 123 -7.28 -7.82 -5.94
C LEU A 123 -7.88 -8.92 -6.82
N PRO A 124 -8.87 -9.70 -6.33
CA PRO A 124 -9.60 -10.62 -7.18
C PRO A 124 -10.40 -9.88 -8.25
N VAL A 125 -10.34 -10.37 -9.49
CA VAL A 125 -11.13 -9.89 -10.63
C VAL A 125 -11.74 -11.08 -11.38
N GLN A 126 -12.68 -10.83 -12.30
CA GLN A 126 -13.19 -11.91 -13.14
C GLN A 126 -12.04 -12.50 -13.97
N GLY A 127 -11.80 -13.81 -13.82
CA GLY A 127 -10.75 -14.53 -14.56
C GLY A 127 -9.37 -14.54 -13.91
N GLY A 128 -9.17 -13.97 -12.71
CA GLY A 128 -7.89 -14.03 -12.02
C GLY A 128 -7.73 -13.01 -10.91
N ALA A 129 -6.55 -12.39 -10.85
CA ALA A 129 -6.24 -11.31 -9.92
C ALA A 129 -5.53 -10.17 -10.66
N LEU A 130 -5.87 -8.94 -10.30
CA LEU A 130 -5.10 -7.76 -10.64
C LEU A 130 -3.97 -7.63 -9.63
N VAL A 131 -2.72 -7.70 -10.07
CA VAL A 131 -1.54 -7.50 -9.23
C VAL A 131 -1.01 -6.08 -9.47
N LEU A 132 -0.79 -5.35 -8.38
CA LEU A 132 -0.31 -3.96 -8.43
C LEU A 132 0.94 -3.82 -7.56
N ASP A 133 1.82 -2.92 -7.98
CA ASP A 133 3.03 -2.55 -7.25
C ASP A 133 2.90 -1.14 -6.64
N PRO A 134 2.62 -1.01 -5.33
CA PRO A 134 2.58 0.29 -4.65
C PRO A 134 3.92 1.02 -4.60
N PHE A 135 5.05 0.31 -4.73
CA PHE A 135 6.37 0.93 -4.80
C PHE A 135 6.57 1.66 -6.13
N ASP A 136 5.98 1.12 -7.21
CA ASP A 136 5.98 1.68 -8.56
C ASP A 136 4.62 2.32 -8.90
N ALA A 137 4.16 3.22 -8.02
CA ALA A 137 2.96 4.05 -8.22
C ALA A 137 1.66 3.29 -8.58
N GLY A 138 1.53 2.05 -8.09
CA GLY A 138 0.37 1.20 -8.36
C GLY A 138 0.36 0.63 -9.78
N ARG A 139 1.54 0.45 -10.41
CA ARG A 139 1.68 -0.20 -11.72
C ARG A 139 1.03 -1.58 -11.70
N SER A 140 0.23 -1.88 -12.72
CA SER A 140 -0.30 -3.23 -12.95
C SER A 140 0.79 -4.11 -13.52
N LEU A 141 0.96 -5.29 -12.92
CA LEU A 141 1.91 -6.30 -13.36
C LEU A 141 1.17 -7.44 -14.05
N ASP A 142 1.65 -7.85 -15.21
CA ASP A 142 1.22 -9.08 -15.87
C ASP A 142 2.13 -10.27 -15.52
N GLU A 143 1.89 -11.43 -16.15
CA GLU A 143 2.68 -12.63 -15.89
C GLU A 143 4.14 -12.49 -16.35
N GLU A 144 4.40 -11.74 -17.41
CA GLU A 144 5.74 -11.51 -17.95
C GLU A 144 6.54 -10.62 -16.99
N ASP A 145 5.95 -9.52 -16.52
CA ASP A 145 6.52 -8.66 -15.48
C ASP A 145 6.93 -9.44 -14.22
N LEU A 146 6.05 -10.31 -13.73
CA LEU A 146 6.31 -11.10 -12.53
C LEU A 146 7.42 -12.12 -12.78
N GLN A 147 7.43 -12.76 -13.94
CA GLN A 147 8.47 -13.72 -14.30
C GLN A 147 9.84 -13.05 -14.42
N GLU A 148 9.90 -11.86 -15.03
CA GLU A 148 11.13 -11.07 -15.12
C GLU A 148 11.69 -10.73 -13.73
N GLN A 149 10.83 -10.30 -12.79
CA GLN A 149 11.26 -10.01 -11.42
C GLN A 149 11.79 -11.28 -10.70
N LEU A 150 11.18 -12.45 -10.93
CA LEU A 150 11.68 -13.71 -10.36
C LEU A 150 13.06 -14.07 -10.90
N THR A 151 13.26 -13.96 -12.21
CA THR A 151 14.55 -14.25 -12.84
C THR A 151 15.66 -13.32 -12.31
N GLN A 152 15.35 -12.04 -12.06
CA GLN A 152 16.32 -11.10 -11.48
C GLN A 152 16.78 -11.49 -10.08
N VAL A 153 15.89 -12.08 -9.27
CA VAL A 153 16.19 -12.43 -7.86
C VAL A 153 16.90 -13.79 -7.75
N TYR A 154 16.49 -14.78 -8.54
CA TYR A 154 16.99 -16.16 -8.39
C TYR A 154 18.07 -16.56 -9.40
N GLY A 155 18.21 -15.84 -10.52
CA GLY A 155 18.93 -16.36 -11.68
C GLY A 155 18.24 -17.59 -12.27
N ASP A 156 18.69 -18.04 -13.44
CA ASP A 156 18.19 -19.26 -14.09
C ASP A 156 18.55 -20.55 -13.34
#